data_AF-A0A3G7UBD1-F1
#
_entry.id   AF-A0A3G7UBD1-F1
#
_cell.length_a   1.000
_cell.length_b   1.000
_cell.length_c   1.000
_cell.angle_alpha   90.00
_cell.angle_beta   90.00
_cell.angle_gamma   90.00
#
_symmetry.space_group_name_H-M   'P 1'
#
loop_
_entity.id
_entity.type
_entity.pdbx_description
1 polymer ?
#
loop_
_entity_poly.entity_id
_entity_poly.type
_entity_poly.pdbx_seq_one_letter_code
_entity_poly.pdbx_strand_id
1 'polypeptide(L)'
;MSAQQKKHPFDFKTQYGLGFNPQDDEIVVDFFCGGGGAGTGLEMGLGRGKKLASKPGLTLQADRANRVYVAGPMTGIADFNYPAFNAVADQLRARGYEVENPADHGIVEGAQWADYMAYDLTRLGLCGMIALLPDWEKSQGARLEVLIAEKLGMTVVDAHDLVTREAV
;
A
#
# COMPACT_ATOMS: atom_id res chain seq x y z
N MET A 1 26.81 -25.80 35.58
CA MET A 1 27.08 -24.62 34.71
C MET A 1 25.72 -24.08 34.29
N SER A 2 25.20 -23.09 35.02
CA SER A 2 23.92 -22.46 34.70
C SER A 2 24.14 -21.47 33.56
N ALA A 3 23.49 -21.68 32.42
CA ALA A 3 23.53 -20.73 31.32
C ALA A 3 22.74 -19.48 31.71
N GLN A 4 23.43 -18.35 31.81
CA GLN A 4 22.78 -17.05 31.98
C GLN A 4 21.89 -16.77 30.77
N GLN A 5 20.56 -16.86 30.98
CA GLN A 5 19.59 -16.35 30.02
C GLN A 5 19.81 -14.84 29.88
N LYS A 6 20.26 -14.41 28.69
CA LYS A 6 20.27 -12.99 28.34
C LYS A 6 18.81 -12.52 28.35
N LYS A 7 18.47 -11.63 29.28
CA LYS A 7 17.18 -10.96 29.29
C LYS A 7 17.12 -10.03 28.07
N HIS A 8 16.34 -10.41 27.07
CA HIS A 8 16.00 -9.52 25.98
C HIS A 8 15.25 -8.31 26.56
N PRO A 9 15.53 -7.08 26.09
CA PRO A 9 14.96 -5.86 26.68
C PRO A 9 13.44 -5.75 26.53
N PHE A 10 12.82 -6.60 25.72
CA PHE A 10 11.38 -6.67 25.50
C PHE A 10 10.87 -8.09 25.77
N ASP A 11 9.85 -8.22 26.63
CA ASP A 11 9.09 -9.45 26.83
C ASP A 11 7.86 -9.38 25.90
N PHE A 12 8.02 -9.91 24.68
CA PHE A 12 6.99 -9.90 23.65
C PHE A 12 6.54 -11.33 23.36
N LYS A 13 5.22 -11.56 23.40
CA LYS A 13 4.59 -12.83 23.00
C LYS A 13 3.72 -12.58 21.78
N THR A 14 3.85 -13.43 20.77
CA THR A 14 2.99 -13.42 19.56
C THR A 14 1.54 -13.82 19.90
N GLN A 15 0.62 -13.64 18.93
CA GLN A 15 -0.81 -14.04 18.97
C GLN A 15 -1.05 -15.37 19.66
N TYR A 16 -0.17 -16.31 19.35
CA TYR A 16 -0.32 -17.72 19.64
C TYR A 16 0.51 -18.16 20.86
N GLY A 17 1.05 -17.20 21.62
CA GLY A 17 1.88 -17.49 22.77
C GLY A 17 3.24 -18.09 22.42
N LEU A 18 3.64 -18.06 21.15
CA LEU A 18 4.99 -18.42 20.72
C LEU A 18 5.92 -17.30 21.20
N GLY A 19 6.87 -17.66 22.06
CA GLY A 19 7.93 -16.77 22.51
C GLY A 19 9.08 -16.77 21.51
N PHE A 20 9.88 -15.70 21.52
CA PHE A 20 11.10 -15.65 20.74
C PHE A 20 12.14 -16.63 21.30
N ASN A 21 12.76 -17.37 20.39
CA ASN A 21 13.90 -18.22 20.68
C ASN A 21 15.19 -17.40 20.47
N PRO A 22 16.27 -17.65 21.21
CA PRO A 22 17.60 -17.08 20.94
C PRO A 22 18.19 -17.24 19.52
N GLN A 23 17.50 -17.90 18.58
CA GLN A 23 17.87 -17.97 17.16
C GLN A 23 17.00 -17.05 16.27
N ASP A 24 16.06 -16.31 16.84
CA ASP A 24 15.21 -15.39 16.10
C ASP A 24 15.92 -14.04 15.97
N ASP A 25 16.33 -13.71 14.75
CA ASP A 25 17.21 -12.56 14.48
C ASP A 25 16.44 -11.33 13.95
N GLU A 26 15.22 -11.52 13.43
CA GLU A 26 14.40 -10.48 12.80
C GLU A 26 12.89 -10.69 13.03
N ILE A 27 12.10 -9.61 12.92
CA ILE A 27 10.63 -9.63 12.99
C ILE A 27 10.08 -9.07 11.68
N VAL A 28 9.24 -9.84 10.99
CA VAL A 28 8.51 -9.36 9.81
C VAL A 28 7.23 -8.65 10.27
N VAL A 29 7.06 -7.40 9.86
CA VAL A 29 5.85 -6.62 10.10
C VAL A 29 5.11 -6.47 8.76
N ASP A 30 3.98 -7.16 8.62
CA ASP A 30 3.09 -7.05 7.47
C ASP A 30 2.02 -5.96 7.74
N PHE A 31 1.78 -5.08 6.76
CA PHE A 31 0.77 -4.03 6.81
C PHE A 31 -0.62 -4.53 6.38
N PHE A 32 -0.75 -5.80 6.02
CA PHE A 32 -1.99 -6.42 5.57
C PHE A 32 -2.82 -6.95 6.75
N CYS A 33 -3.54 -6.07 7.44
CA CYS A 33 -4.62 -6.45 8.38
C CYS A 33 -5.97 -6.67 7.66
N GLY A 34 -5.96 -7.34 6.51
CA GLY A 34 -7.18 -7.88 5.89
C GLY A 34 -7.61 -9.14 6.65
N GLY A 35 -8.92 -9.35 6.83
CA GLY A 35 -9.54 -10.42 7.64
C GLY A 35 -9.31 -11.86 7.17
N GLY A 36 -8.07 -12.23 6.85
CA GLY A 36 -7.56 -13.56 6.59
C GLY A 36 -6.46 -13.88 7.59
N GLY A 37 -6.83 -14.17 8.84
CA GLY A 37 -6.12 -15.03 9.79
C GLY A 37 -4.71 -14.68 10.29
N ALA A 38 -3.94 -13.81 9.65
CA ALA A 38 -2.51 -13.68 9.93
C ALA A 38 -2.14 -12.50 10.87
N GLY A 39 -2.88 -11.39 10.85
CA GLY A 39 -2.56 -10.20 11.66
C GLY A 39 -3.13 -10.18 13.08
N THR A 40 -4.10 -11.05 13.40
CA THR A 40 -5.04 -10.86 14.53
C THR A 40 -4.46 -11.01 15.94
N GLY A 41 -3.19 -11.28 16.11
CA GLY A 41 -2.58 -11.20 17.42
C GLY A 41 -1.08 -11.00 17.49
N LEU A 42 -0.41 -10.56 16.43
CA LEU A 42 0.72 -9.67 16.60
C LEU A 42 0.27 -8.40 17.36
N GLU A 43 -0.96 -7.96 17.13
CA GLU A 43 -1.51 -6.74 17.74
C GLU A 43 -1.96 -6.88 19.20
N MET A 44 -2.29 -8.09 19.65
CA MET A 44 -2.73 -8.34 21.03
C MET A 44 -1.59 -8.20 22.07
N GLY A 45 -0.33 -8.29 21.65
CA GLY A 45 0.84 -8.38 22.54
C GLY A 45 1.51 -7.04 22.91
N LEU A 46 1.22 -5.93 22.24
CA LEU A 46 2.00 -4.68 22.38
C LEU A 46 1.46 -3.69 23.42
N GLY A 47 0.32 -3.95 24.06
CA GLY A 47 -0.25 -3.04 25.07
C GLY A 47 -0.48 -1.61 24.58
N ARG A 48 -0.47 -1.38 23.26
CA ARG A 48 -0.81 -0.09 22.66
C ARG A 48 -2.26 0.18 22.98
N GLY A 49 -2.48 1.32 23.64
CA GLY A 49 -3.78 1.77 24.09
C GLY A 49 -4.84 1.52 23.03
N LYS A 50 -5.80 0.69 23.41
CA LYS A 50 -7.03 0.44 22.69
C LYS A 50 -7.57 1.75 22.11
N LYS A 51 -7.54 1.90 20.79
CA LYS A 51 -8.78 2.29 20.11
C LYS A 51 -9.45 1.00 19.65
N LEU A 52 -9.93 0.22 20.63
CA LEU A 52 -10.92 -0.84 20.41
C LEU A 52 -12.25 -0.15 20.10
N ALA A 53 -12.31 0.39 18.90
CA ALA A 53 -13.47 0.21 18.06
C ALA A 53 -12.90 -0.52 16.85
N SER A 54 -12.78 -1.85 16.89
CA SER A 54 -12.61 -2.59 15.65
C SER A 54 -13.91 -2.40 14.89
N LYS A 55 -13.96 -1.31 14.10
CA LYS A 55 -14.89 -1.20 13.00
C LYS A 55 -14.84 -2.53 12.23
N PRO A 56 -15.95 -2.97 11.60
CA PRO A 56 -15.91 -4.13 10.71
C PRO A 56 -14.64 -4.11 9.84
N GLY A 57 -14.04 -5.29 9.57
CA GLY A 57 -12.73 -5.47 8.91
C GLY A 57 -12.66 -5.01 7.44
N LEU A 58 -13.45 -4.01 7.08
CA LEU A 58 -13.51 -3.32 5.81
C LEU A 58 -13.08 -1.87 6.04
N THR A 59 -11.96 -1.46 5.45
CA THR A 59 -11.52 -0.07 5.45
C THR A 59 -12.56 0.77 4.73
N LEU A 60 -13.16 1.74 5.43
CA LEU A 60 -14.15 2.62 4.83
C LEU A 60 -13.47 3.54 3.82
N GLN A 61 -14.23 3.99 2.82
CA GLN A 61 -13.72 4.92 1.81
C GLN A 61 -13.07 6.17 2.43
N ALA A 62 -13.68 6.73 3.47
CA ALA A 62 -13.15 7.89 4.19
C ALA A 62 -11.80 7.59 4.89
N ASP A 63 -11.63 6.37 5.40
CA ASP A 63 -10.42 5.95 6.11
C ASP A 63 -9.24 5.74 5.14
N ARG A 64 -9.50 5.52 3.84
CA ARG A 64 -8.48 5.43 2.77
C ARG A 64 -8.38 6.67 1.88
N ALA A 65 -9.05 7.77 2.22
CA ALA A 65 -9.13 8.97 1.36
C ALA A 65 -7.77 9.63 1.07
N ASN A 66 -6.80 9.50 1.99
CA ASN A 66 -5.44 10.03 1.83
C ASN A 66 -4.50 9.12 1.04
N ARG A 67 -5.01 7.96 0.59
CA ARG A 67 -4.23 6.96 -0.14
C ARG A 67 -4.52 7.07 -1.63
N VAL A 68 -3.49 7.35 -2.40
CA VAL A 68 -3.55 7.72 -3.82
C VAL A 68 -2.86 6.65 -4.64
N TYR A 69 -3.55 6.14 -5.66
CA TYR A 69 -2.94 5.32 -6.69
C TYR A 69 -2.56 6.18 -7.90
N VAL A 70 -1.33 6.08 -8.38
CA VAL A 70 -0.90 6.80 -9.60
C VAL A 70 -1.15 5.90 -10.82
N ALA A 71 -1.90 6.39 -11.80
CA ALA A 71 -2.25 5.65 -13.01
C ALA A 71 -1.85 6.41 -14.28
N GLY A 72 -1.45 5.70 -15.32
CA GLY A 72 -0.97 6.30 -16.56
C GLY A 72 -0.53 5.30 -17.62
N PRO A 73 -0.09 5.78 -18.80
CA PRO A 73 0.48 4.91 -19.83
C PRO A 73 1.90 4.46 -19.46
N MET A 74 2.19 3.18 -19.72
CA MET A 74 3.53 2.58 -19.57
C MET A 74 4.02 1.96 -20.89
N THR A 75 3.15 1.19 -21.55
CA THR A 75 3.50 0.44 -22.78
C THR A 75 3.91 1.37 -23.92
N GLY A 76 5.08 1.11 -24.51
CA GLY A 76 5.59 1.87 -25.67
C GLY A 76 6.26 3.21 -25.31
N ILE A 77 6.43 3.51 -24.02
CA ILE A 77 7.15 4.69 -23.53
C ILE A 77 8.53 4.24 -23.00
N ALA A 78 9.55 5.08 -23.19
CA ALA A 78 10.88 4.84 -22.66
C ALA A 78 10.84 4.58 -21.14
N ASP A 79 11.61 3.58 -20.69
CA ASP A 79 11.66 3.15 -19.29
C ASP A 79 10.29 2.91 -18.65
N PHE A 80 9.31 2.46 -19.44
CA PHE A 80 7.93 2.22 -19.01
C PHE A 80 7.29 3.44 -18.33
N ASN A 81 7.74 4.65 -18.68
CA ASN A 81 7.31 5.91 -18.08
C ASN A 81 7.63 6.03 -16.57
N TYR A 82 8.47 5.16 -15.99
CA TYR A 82 8.84 5.17 -14.57
C TYR A 82 9.29 6.55 -14.06
N PRO A 83 10.04 7.37 -14.82
CA PRO A 83 10.40 8.71 -14.36
C PRO A 83 9.20 9.60 -14.03
N ALA A 84 8.13 9.55 -14.84
CA ALA A 84 6.93 10.36 -14.60
C ALA A 84 6.14 9.85 -13.39
N PHE A 85 5.97 8.52 -13.29
CA PHE A 85 5.33 7.87 -12.15
C PHE A 85 6.05 8.19 -10.82
N ASN A 86 7.36 8.01 -10.79
CA ASN A 86 8.17 8.26 -9.59
C ASN A 86 8.17 9.75 -9.21
N ALA A 87 8.30 10.65 -10.18
CA ALA A 87 8.27 12.08 -9.91
C ALA A 87 6.95 12.55 -9.26
N VAL A 88 5.81 12.09 -9.79
CA VAL A 88 4.49 12.39 -9.20
C VAL A 88 4.35 11.73 -7.84
N ALA A 89 4.77 10.46 -7.69
CA ALA A 89 4.68 9.76 -6.43
C ALA A 89 5.49 10.47 -5.33
N ASP A 90 6.70 10.92 -5.62
CA ASP A 90 7.55 11.64 -4.68
C ASP A 90 6.95 13.00 -4.29
N GLN A 91 6.37 13.73 -5.26
CA GLN A 91 5.68 14.99 -4.98
C GLN A 91 4.46 14.81 -4.09
N LEU A 92 3.66 13.77 -4.33
CA LEU A 92 2.49 13.44 -3.52
C LEU A 92 2.89 12.96 -2.12
N ARG A 93 3.92 12.12 -2.00
CA ARG A 93 4.49 11.70 -0.71
C ARG A 93 5.01 12.89 0.09
N ALA A 94 5.69 13.85 -0.55
CA ALA A 94 6.16 15.08 0.08
C ALA A 94 5.01 15.96 0.62
N ARG A 95 3.79 15.80 0.07
CA ARG A 95 2.56 16.47 0.52
C ARG A 95 1.80 15.69 1.61
N GLY A 96 2.29 14.52 2.01
CA GLY A 96 1.70 13.71 3.08
C GLY A 96 0.67 12.68 2.60
N TYR A 97 0.53 12.46 1.29
CA TYR A 97 -0.27 11.35 0.77
C TYR A 97 0.45 10.01 0.94
N GLU A 98 -0.32 8.95 1.18
CA GLU A 98 0.19 7.58 1.01
C GLU A 98 0.04 7.20 -0.46
N VAL A 99 1.14 6.90 -1.15
CA VAL A 99 1.13 6.71 -2.61
C VAL A 99 1.45 5.28 -2.97
N GLU A 100 0.52 4.66 -3.70
CA GLU A 100 0.72 3.41 -4.44
C GLU A 100 1.13 3.73 -5.87
N ASN A 101 2.29 3.23 -6.26
CA ASN A 101 2.91 3.50 -7.56
C ASN A 101 3.23 2.17 -8.27
N PRO A 102 2.61 1.87 -9.42
CA PRO A 102 2.90 0.65 -10.18
C PRO A 102 4.36 0.60 -10.68
N ALA A 103 5.07 1.72 -10.78
CA ALA A 103 6.49 1.70 -11.14
C ALA A 103 7.41 1.12 -10.03
N ASP A 104 6.94 1.02 -8.78
CA ASP A 104 7.79 0.62 -7.64
C ASP A 104 8.20 -0.87 -7.68
N HIS A 105 7.40 -1.75 -8.30
CA HIS A 105 7.73 -3.18 -8.36
C HIS A 105 8.67 -3.55 -9.52
N GLY A 106 8.90 -2.65 -10.47
CA GLY A 106 9.77 -2.87 -11.63
C GLY A 106 9.33 -4.05 -12.51
N ILE A 107 10.28 -4.62 -13.27
CA ILE A 107 10.02 -5.76 -14.15
C ILE A 107 10.27 -7.05 -13.38
N VAL A 108 9.27 -7.91 -13.33
CA VAL A 108 9.34 -9.25 -12.74
C VAL A 108 9.50 -10.29 -13.85
N GLU A 109 10.50 -11.17 -13.72
CA GLU A 109 10.76 -12.24 -14.69
C GLU A 109 9.56 -13.19 -14.78
N GLY A 110 9.11 -13.47 -16.01
CA GLY A 110 7.97 -14.36 -16.30
C GLY A 110 6.58 -13.73 -16.14
N ALA A 111 6.47 -12.55 -15.53
CA ALA A 111 5.19 -11.88 -15.34
C ALA A 111 4.56 -11.42 -16.67
N GLN A 112 3.27 -11.67 -16.81
CA GLN A 112 2.46 -11.24 -17.94
C GLN A 112 1.64 -10.00 -17.56
N TRP A 113 1.05 -9.36 -18.56
CA TRP A 113 0.18 -8.19 -18.36
C TRP A 113 -0.92 -8.44 -17.31
N ALA A 114 -1.51 -9.64 -17.31
CA ALA A 114 -2.55 -10.01 -16.34
C ALA A 114 -2.03 -10.09 -14.89
N ASP A 115 -0.77 -10.48 -14.69
CA ASP A 115 -0.15 -10.57 -13.37
C ASP A 115 0.07 -9.16 -12.79
N TYR A 116 0.57 -8.23 -13.62
CA TYR A 116 0.70 -6.82 -13.26
C TYR A 116 -0.66 -6.21 -12.95
N MET A 117 -1.67 -6.44 -13.80
CA MET A 117 -3.02 -5.96 -13.52
C MET A 117 -3.58 -6.51 -12.21
N ALA A 118 -3.39 -7.80 -11.91
CA ALA A 118 -3.88 -8.37 -10.66
C ALA A 118 -3.22 -7.71 -9.43
N TYR A 119 -1.92 -7.43 -9.53
CA TYR A 119 -1.16 -6.72 -8.50
C TYR A 119 -1.67 -5.28 -8.33
N ASP A 120 -1.76 -4.54 -9.43
CA ASP A 120 -2.16 -3.13 -9.47
C ASP A 120 -3.59 -2.92 -8.97
N LEU A 121 -4.53 -3.76 -9.40
CA LEU A 121 -5.91 -3.69 -8.93
C LEU A 121 -6.05 -3.98 -7.43
N THR A 122 -5.19 -4.82 -6.87
CA THR A 122 -5.16 -5.07 -5.42
C THR A 122 -4.72 -3.81 -4.66
N ARG A 123 -3.70 -3.10 -5.17
CA ARG A 123 -3.22 -1.84 -4.58
C ARG A 123 -4.19 -0.69 -4.78
N LEU A 124 -4.78 -0.56 -5.97
CA LEU A 124 -5.86 0.38 -6.25
C LEU A 124 -7.03 0.17 -5.29
N GLY A 125 -7.38 -1.08 -4.99
CA GLY A 125 -8.42 -1.45 -4.04
C GLY A 125 -8.16 -0.99 -2.60
N LEU A 126 -6.93 -0.60 -2.25
CA LEU A 126 -6.60 -0.02 -0.94
C LEU A 126 -6.72 1.51 -0.93
N CYS A 127 -6.88 2.16 -2.08
CA CYS A 127 -6.83 3.61 -2.24
C CYS A 127 -8.22 4.25 -2.20
N GLY A 128 -8.28 5.50 -1.77
CA GLY A 128 -9.48 6.35 -1.83
C GLY A 128 -9.48 7.31 -3.01
N MET A 129 -8.33 7.48 -3.65
CA MET A 129 -8.11 8.40 -4.77
C MET A 129 -7.25 7.76 -5.85
N ILE A 130 -7.47 8.16 -7.10
CA ILE A 130 -6.61 7.85 -8.23
C ILE A 130 -6.13 9.16 -8.87
N ALA A 131 -4.83 9.28 -9.07
CA ALA A 131 -4.17 10.42 -9.71
C ALA A 131 -3.69 10.02 -11.11
N LEU A 132 -4.17 10.74 -12.11
CA LEU A 132 -4.01 10.38 -13.52
C LEU A 132 -2.87 11.17 -14.16
N LEU A 133 -1.91 10.46 -14.73
CA LEU A 133 -0.88 11.03 -15.58
C LEU A 133 -1.44 11.44 -16.96
N PRO A 134 -0.77 12.34 -17.68
CA PRO A 134 -1.18 12.71 -19.04
C PRO A 134 -1.37 11.49 -19.94
N ASP A 135 -2.35 11.58 -20.84
CA ASP A 135 -2.67 10.53 -21.82
C ASP A 135 -3.10 9.17 -21.22
N TRP A 136 -3.57 9.15 -19.96
CA TRP A 136 -4.06 7.92 -19.32
C TRP A 136 -5.18 7.25 -20.13
N GLU A 137 -6.00 8.01 -20.86
CA GLU A 137 -7.10 7.48 -21.69
C GLU A 137 -6.59 6.59 -22.82
N LYS A 138 -5.33 6.75 -23.24
CA LYS A 138 -4.70 5.92 -24.28
C LYS A 138 -4.20 4.59 -23.72
N SER A 139 -4.06 4.47 -22.40
CA SER A 139 -3.62 3.25 -21.71
C SER A 139 -4.78 2.28 -21.54
N GLN A 140 -4.59 1.01 -21.93
CA GLN A 140 -5.57 -0.03 -21.63
C GLN A 140 -5.68 -0.29 -20.12
N GLY A 141 -4.54 -0.33 -19.41
CA GLY A 141 -4.50 -0.53 -17.97
C GLY A 141 -5.16 0.62 -17.22
N ALA A 142 -4.74 1.86 -17.49
CA ALA A 142 -5.26 3.03 -16.78
C ALA A 142 -6.77 3.22 -16.98
N ARG A 143 -7.31 2.95 -18.17
CA ARG A 143 -8.77 2.98 -18.38
C ARG A 143 -9.52 1.96 -17.52
N LEU A 144 -8.97 0.76 -17.35
CA LEU A 144 -9.56 -0.27 -16.49
C LEU A 144 -9.51 0.16 -15.01
N GLU A 145 -8.38 0.71 -14.58
CA GLU A 145 -8.19 1.24 -13.22
C GLU A 145 -9.18 2.38 -12.92
N VAL A 146 -9.32 3.35 -13.84
CA VAL A 146 -10.28 4.46 -13.70
C VAL A 146 -11.71 3.94 -13.60
N LEU A 147 -12.10 3.00 -14.47
CA LEU A 147 -13.43 2.39 -14.40
C LEU A 147 -13.69 1.77 -13.03
N ILE A 148 -12.72 1.05 -12.47
CA ILE A 148 -12.84 0.44 -11.14
C ILE A 148 -12.90 1.51 -10.06
N ALA A 149 -12.04 2.53 -10.13
CA ALA A 149 -12.02 3.65 -9.19
C ALA A 149 -13.38 4.36 -9.13
N GLU A 150 -14.00 4.63 -10.29
CA GLU A 150 -15.35 5.19 -10.38
C GLU A 150 -16.40 4.28 -9.72
N LYS A 151 -16.35 2.97 -9.96
CA LYS A 151 -17.27 2.00 -9.32
C LYS A 151 -17.07 1.90 -7.82
N LEU A 152 -15.86 2.14 -7.32
CA LEU A 152 -15.51 2.20 -5.90
C LEU A 152 -15.81 3.58 -5.27
N GLY A 153 -16.33 4.53 -6.06
CA GLY A 153 -16.65 5.89 -5.63
C GLY A 153 -15.43 6.76 -5.34
N MET A 154 -14.22 6.34 -5.74
CA MET A 154 -12.96 7.03 -5.47
C MET A 154 -12.93 8.42 -6.10
N THR A 155 -12.14 9.32 -5.51
CA THR A 155 -11.86 10.61 -6.15
C THR A 155 -10.92 10.40 -7.32
N VAL A 156 -11.35 10.78 -8.52
CA VAL A 156 -10.55 10.74 -9.74
C VAL A 156 -10.02 12.15 -9.99
N VAL A 157 -8.70 12.34 -10.05
CA VAL A 157 -8.08 13.65 -10.24
C VAL A 157 -6.95 13.59 -11.25
N ASP A 158 -6.69 14.72 -11.89
CA ASP A 158 -5.46 14.93 -12.64
C ASP A 158 -4.27 15.01 -11.65
N ALA A 159 -3.19 14.28 -11.96
CA ALA A 159 -2.01 14.24 -11.11
C ALA A 159 -1.34 15.62 -11.00
N HIS A 160 -1.28 16.39 -12.09
CA HIS A 160 -0.70 17.74 -12.11
C HIS A 160 -1.46 18.69 -11.19
N ASP A 161 -2.80 18.65 -11.23
CA ASP A 161 -3.63 19.47 -10.35
C ASP A 161 -3.41 19.09 -8.87
N LEU A 162 -3.32 17.79 -8.57
CA LEU A 162 -3.12 17.31 -7.21
C LEU A 162 -1.75 17.71 -6.62
N VAL A 163 -0.70 17.71 -7.44
CA VAL A 163 0.66 18.12 -7.03
C VAL A 163 0.90 19.63 -7.07
N THR A 164 -0.02 20.42 -7.62
CA THR A 164 0.10 21.90 -7.68
C THR A 164 -0.83 22.63 -6.74
N ARG A 165 -1.92 22.00 -6.27
CA ARG A 165 -2.82 22.60 -5.26
C ARG A 165 -2.03 23.14 -4.05
N GLU A 166 -2.28 24.38 -3.66
CA GLU A 166 -1.73 24.93 -2.43
C GLU A 166 -2.41 24.23 -1.23
N ALA A 167 -1.63 23.84 -0.23
CA ALA A 167 -2.19 23.38 1.03
C ALA A 167 -2.83 24.59 1.71
N VAL A 168 -4.15 24.54 1.92
CA VAL A 168 -4.92 25.59 2.61
C VAL A 168 -4.52 25.65 4.08
#